data_AF-A0A2V7C915-F1
#
_entry.id   AF-A0A2V7C915-F1
#
_cell.length_a   1.000
_cell.length_b   1.000
_cell.length_c   1.000
_cell.angle_alpha   90.00
_cell.angle_beta   90.00
_cell.angle_gamma   90.00
#
_symmetry.space_group_name_H-M   'P 1'
#
loop_
_entity.id
_entity.type
_entity.pdbx_description
1 polymer ?
#
loop_
_entity_poly.entity_id
_entity_poly.type
_entity_poly.pdbx_seq_one_letter_code
_entity_poly.pdbx_strand_id
1 'polypeptide(L)' 'MDRERQRAEYAAGLRAAAEQRFGAARAQALAKTIDDVAGWMAEVATFPVDAEEPPAFYAESAP' A
#
# COMPACT_ATOMS: atom_id res chain seq x y z
N MET A 1 13.54 5.61 -2.53
CA MET A 1 13.53 4.62 -1.43
C MET A 1 13.52 3.24 -2.04
N ASP A 2 14.21 2.27 -1.46
CA ASP A 2 14.14 0.87 -1.89
C ASP A 2 12.72 0.34 -1.62
N ARG A 3 12.03 -0.17 -2.65
CA ARG A 3 10.65 -0.66 -2.56
C ARG A 3 10.53 -1.79 -1.52
N GLU A 4 11.55 -2.63 -1.38
CA GLU A 4 11.53 -3.72 -0.41
C GLU A 4 11.62 -3.18 1.03
N ARG A 5 12.44 -2.14 1.24
CA ARG A 5 12.51 -1.44 2.52
C ARG A 5 11.18 -0.80 2.89
N GLN A 6 10.52 -0.14 1.94
CA GLN A 6 9.25 0.53 2.18
C GLN A 6 8.11 -0.47 2.47
N ARG A 7 8.10 -1.61 1.76
CA ARG A 7 7.22 -2.74 2.08
C ARG A 7 7.46 -3.26 3.50
N ALA A 8 8.71 -3.47 3.91
CA ALA A 8 9.04 -3.95 5.25
C ALA A 8 8.57 -2.97 6.35
N GLU A 9 8.72 -1.67 6.12
CA GLU A 9 8.23 -0.62 7.02
C GLU A 9 6.70 -0.65 7.16
N TYR A 10 5.95 -0.78 6.05
CA TYR A 10 4.50 -0.95 6.09
C TYR A 10 4.07 -2.24 6.80
N ALA A 11 4.73 -3.36 6.51
CA ALA A 11 4.42 -4.65 7.14
C ALA A 11 4.65 -4.60 8.66
N ALA A 12 5.72 -3.95 9.13
CA ALA A 12 5.98 -3.77 10.55
C ALA A 12 4.89 -2.94 11.25
N GLY A 13 4.48 -1.82 10.64
CA GLY A 13 3.39 -0.99 11.16
C GLY A 13 2.05 -1.73 11.23
N LEU A 14 1.72 -2.48 10.17
CA LEU A 14 0.49 -3.27 10.10
C LEU A 14 0.49 -4.42 11.12
N ARG A 15 1.63 -5.11 11.33
CA ARG A 15 1.76 -6.13 12.39
C ARG A 15 1.54 -5.53 13.76
N ALA A 16 2.22 -4.43 14.10
CA ALA A 16 2.06 -3.76 15.38
C ALA A 16 0.61 -3.32 15.64
N ALA A 17 -0.06 -2.75 14.62
CA ALA A 17 -1.47 -2.37 14.71
C ALA A 17 -2.40 -3.58 14.86
N ALA A 18 -2.13 -4.68 14.15
CA ALA A 18 -2.90 -5.91 14.25
C ALA A 18 -2.73 -6.58 15.62
N GLU A 19 -1.52 -6.61 16.16
CA GLU A 19 -1.23 -7.12 17.50
C GLU A 19 -1.97 -6.31 18.57
N GLN A 20 -1.91 -4.99 18.48
CA GLN A 20 -2.61 -4.11 19.42
C GLN A 20 -4.13 -4.31 19.38
N ARG A 21 -4.71 -4.52 18.19
CA ARG A 21 -6.16 -4.57 18.01
C ARG A 21 -6.77 -5.96 18.20
N PHE A 22 -6.06 -7.00 17.79
CA PHE A 22 -6.58 -8.36 17.72
C PHE A 22 -5.78 -9.37 18.55
N GLY A 23 -4.66 -8.96 19.15
CA GLY A 23 -3.74 -9.82 19.86
C GLY A 23 -2.76 -10.55 18.95
N ALA A 24 -1.65 -11.01 19.54
CA ALA A 24 -0.52 -11.61 18.81
C ALA A 24 -0.92 -12.84 17.98
N ALA A 25 -1.76 -13.73 18.52
CA ALA A 25 -2.19 -14.93 17.81
C ALA A 25 -2.96 -14.61 16.52
N ARG A 26 -3.83 -13.59 16.56
CA ARG A 26 -4.61 -13.18 15.38
C ARG A 26 -3.75 -12.38 14.40
N ALA A 27 -2.85 -11.54 14.88
CA ALA A 27 -1.88 -10.84 14.03
C ALA A 27 -0.99 -11.84 13.27
N GLN A 28 -0.53 -12.90 13.93
CA GLN A 28 0.23 -13.98 13.30
C GLN A 28 -0.59 -14.70 12.22
N ALA A 29 -1.87 -14.99 12.47
CA ALA A 29 -2.76 -15.58 11.48
C ALA A 29 -2.98 -14.66 10.25
N LEU A 30 -2.81 -13.35 10.40
CA LEU A 30 -2.91 -12.34 9.35
C LEU A 30 -1.55 -12.02 8.70
N ALA A 31 -0.45 -12.65 9.10
CA ALA A 31 0.89 -12.27 8.66
C ALA A 31 1.04 -12.22 7.13
N LYS A 32 0.48 -13.22 6.42
CA LYS A 32 0.48 -13.24 4.96
C LYS A 32 -0.32 -12.08 4.36
N THR A 33 -1.53 -11.83 4.87
CA THR A 33 -2.37 -10.71 4.41
C THR A 33 -1.68 -9.37 4.65
N ILE A 34 -1.00 -9.20 5.78
CA ILE A 34 -0.23 -8.00 6.10
C ILE A 34 0.91 -7.79 5.10
N ASP A 35 1.67 -8.84 4.78
CA ASP A 35 2.77 -8.77 3.81
C ASP A 35 2.28 -8.47 2.38
N ASP A 36 1.14 -9.02 1.99
CA ASP A 36 0.50 -8.80 0.68
C ASP A 36 0.01 -7.33 0.58
N VAL A 37 -0.68 -6.81 1.61
CA VAL A 37 -1.13 -5.40 1.68
C VAL A 37 0.04 -4.43 1.71
N ALA A 38 1.10 -4.72 2.47
CA ALA A 38 2.30 -3.91 2.51
C ALA A 38 2.98 -3.82 1.13
N GLY A 39 2.94 -4.91 0.36
CA GLY A 39 3.39 -4.94 -1.03
C GLY A 39 2.58 -3.99 -1.92
N TRP A 40 1.25 -4.04 -1.85
CA TRP A 40 0.38 -3.13 -2.59
C TRP A 40 0.56 -1.66 -2.19
N MET A 41 0.74 -1.37 -0.90
CA MET A 41 1.01 -0.01 -0.44
C MET A 41 2.33 0.54 -1.01
N ALA A 42 3.37 -0.30 -1.09
CA ALA A 42 4.63 0.08 -1.71
C ALA A 42 4.51 0.27 -3.23
N GLU A 43 3.67 -0.53 -3.91
CA GLU A 43 3.33 -0.34 -5.32
C GLU A 43 2.61 0.97 -5.57
N VAL A 44 1.54 1.25 -4.83
CA VAL A 44 0.77 2.49 -4.94
C VAL A 44 1.64 3.72 -4.66
N ALA A 45 2.51 3.65 -3.65
CA ALA A 45 3.42 4.73 -3.31
C ALA A 45 4.47 5.02 -4.40
N THR A 46 4.74 4.06 -5.28
CA THR A 46 5.68 4.21 -6.42
C THR A 46 4.97 4.33 -7.75
N PHE A 47 3.63 4.35 -7.76
CA PHE A 47 2.85 4.48 -8.96
C PHE A 47 3.05 5.88 -9.56
N PRO A 48 3.47 6.00 -10.83
CA PRO A 48 3.63 7.29 -11.47
C PRO A 48 2.23 7.86 -11.73
N VAL A 49 1.77 8.74 -10.86
CA VAL A 49 0.65 9.63 -11.14
C VAL A 49 1.27 10.89 -11.74
N ASP A 50 1.05 11.12 -13.03
CA ASP A 50 1.43 12.39 -13.64
C ASP A 50 0.52 13.47 -13.06
N ALA A 51 1.07 14.31 -12.18
CA ALA A 51 0.28 15.22 -11.35
C ALA A 51 -0.42 16.32 -12.17
N GLU A 52 0.01 16.52 -13.42
CA GLU A 52 -0.53 17.53 -14.34
C GLU A 52 -1.41 16.95 -15.45
N GLU A 53 -1.53 15.62 -15.58
CA GLU A 53 -2.40 15.03 -16.60
C GLU A 53 -3.86 15.06 -16.10
N PRO A 54 -4.75 15.88 -16.69
CA PRO A 54 -6.16 15.82 -16.32
C PRO A 54 -6.70 14.42 -16.63
N PRO A 55 -7.58 13.85 -15.80
CA PRO A 55 -8.17 12.56 -16.08
C PRO A 55 -8.75 12.57 -17.48
N ALA A 56 -8.37 11.60 -18.34
CA ALA A 56 -8.81 11.53 -19.74
C ALA A 56 -10.35 11.55 -19.91
N PHE A 57 -11.10 11.28 -18.83
CA PHE A 57 -12.54 11.44 -18.74
C PHE A 57 -13.03 12.89 -18.94
N TYR A 58 -12.19 13.91 -18.68
CA TYR A 58 -12.49 15.34 -18.88
C TYR A 58 -11.86 15.92 -20.15
N ALA A 59 -11.10 15.14 -20.92
CA ALA A 59 -10.61 15.58 -22.21
C ALA A 59 -11.79 15.59 -23.19
N GLU A 60 -12.46 16.73 -23.31
CA GLU A 60 -13.43 16.99 -24.37
C GLU A 60 -12.75 16.65 -25.70
N SER A 61 -13.29 15.67 -26.44
CA SER A 61 -12.78 15.35 -27.76
C SER A 61 -12.91 16.61 -28.61
N ALA A 62 -11.78 17.19 -29.02
CA ALA A 62 -11.79 18.36 -29.88
C ALA A 62 -12.63 18.06 -31.15
N PRO A 63 -13.46 19.01 -31.62
CA PRO A 63 -14.33 18.81 -32.76
C PRO A 63 -13.57 18.53 -34.07
#